data_AF-A0AAV2ZPK1-F1
#
_entry.id   AF-A0AAV2ZPK1-F1
#
_cell.length_a   1.000
_cell.length_b   1.000
_cell.length_c   1.000
_cell.angle_alpha   90.00
_cell.angle_beta   90.00
_cell.angle_gamma   90.00
#
_symmetry.space_group_name_H-M   'P 1'
#
loop_
_entity.id
_entity.type
_entity.pdbx_description
1 polymer ?
#
loop_
_entity_poly.entity_id
_entity_poly.type
_entity_poly.pdbx_seq_one_letter_code
_entity_poly.pdbx_strand_id
1 'polypeptide(L)'
;TKREHETAQERYRSAILREKNYTNQERQRAEHLPADLDEWARELIKKEEELKKLDIFHKEQLASIEKKNLEIYKLTAEQFHTAATNAELRVKKRSYDPVCQNFQSNILKCYSENKQERLNCSDLAREYQNCVREAQKNLLFNHC
;
A
#
# COMPACT_ATOMS: atom_id res chain seq x y z
N THR A 1 -41.11 -65.98 49.79
CA THR A 1 -40.53 -66.51 51.05
C THR A 1 -40.05 -65.37 51.94
N LYS A 2 -39.92 -65.55 53.26
CA LYS A 2 -39.44 -64.49 54.19
C LYS A 2 -38.13 -63.83 53.73
N ARG A 3 -37.24 -64.64 53.14
CA ARG A 3 -35.92 -64.25 52.60
C ARG A 3 -36.00 -63.30 51.39
N GLU A 4 -36.99 -63.46 50.53
CA GLU A 4 -37.22 -62.56 49.38
C GLU A 4 -37.71 -61.18 49.83
N HIS A 5 -38.53 -61.12 50.88
CA HIS A 5 -39.00 -59.86 51.45
C HIS A 5 -37.85 -59.07 52.11
N GLU A 6 -36.99 -59.75 52.88
CA GLU A 6 -35.82 -59.15 53.52
C GLU A 6 -34.82 -58.59 52.48
N THR A 7 -34.54 -59.34 51.42
CA THR A 7 -33.66 -58.88 50.33
C THR A 7 -34.25 -57.72 49.52
N ALA A 8 -35.57 -57.72 49.29
CA ALA A 8 -36.25 -56.57 48.67
C ALA A 8 -36.18 -55.32 49.56
N GLN A 9 -36.34 -55.47 50.88
CA GLN A 9 -36.24 -54.38 51.84
C GLN A 9 -34.83 -53.80 51.94
N GLU A 10 -33.80 -54.64 51.89
CA GLU A 10 -32.39 -54.26 51.83
C GLU A 10 -32.06 -53.44 50.57
N ARG A 11 -32.53 -53.93 49.40
CA ARG A 11 -32.38 -53.22 48.11
C ARG A 11 -33.08 -51.87 48.13
N TYR A 12 -34.29 -51.81 48.69
CA TYR A 12 -35.04 -50.57 48.82
C TYR A 12 -34.33 -49.55 49.72
N ARG A 13 -33.81 -49.97 50.88
CA ARG A 13 -33.00 -49.11 51.77
C ARG A 13 -31.74 -48.61 51.07
N SER A 14 -31.08 -49.48 50.31
CA SER A 14 -29.89 -49.13 49.53
C SER A 14 -30.20 -48.11 48.43
N ALA A 15 -31.32 -48.25 47.73
CA ALA A 15 -31.78 -47.29 46.72
C ALA A 15 -32.10 -45.92 47.35
N ILE A 16 -32.80 -45.89 48.49
CA ILE A 16 -33.07 -44.64 49.22
C ILE A 16 -31.78 -43.94 49.65
N LEU A 17 -30.79 -44.69 50.16
CA LEU A 17 -29.52 -44.11 50.58
C LEU A 17 -28.77 -43.48 49.39
N ARG A 18 -28.80 -44.12 48.22
CA ARG A 18 -28.20 -43.58 46.99
C ARG A 18 -28.88 -42.29 46.54
N GLU A 19 -30.21 -42.27 46.49
CA GLU A 19 -30.97 -41.06 46.12
C GLU A 19 -30.73 -39.90 47.10
N LYS A 20 -30.67 -40.18 48.41
CA LYS A 20 -30.32 -39.17 49.42
C LYS A 20 -28.92 -38.62 49.22
N ASN A 21 -27.94 -39.49 48.94
CA ASN A 21 -26.57 -39.07 48.68
C ASN A 21 -26.48 -38.20 47.41
N TYR A 22 -27.17 -38.60 46.34
CA TYR A 22 -27.23 -37.83 45.10
C TYR A 22 -27.88 -36.46 45.32
N THR A 23 -29.03 -36.42 46.01
CA THR A 23 -29.74 -35.17 46.33
C THR A 23 -28.89 -34.25 47.20
N ASN A 24 -28.17 -34.80 48.19
CA ASN A 24 -27.26 -34.01 49.03
C ASN A 24 -26.06 -33.46 48.23
N GLN A 25 -25.52 -34.24 47.30
CA GLN A 25 -24.45 -33.79 46.41
C GLN A 25 -24.92 -32.65 45.49
N GLU A 26 -26.09 -32.79 44.88
CA GLU A 26 -26.69 -31.73 44.05
C GLU A 26 -26.98 -30.47 44.87
N ARG A 27 -27.44 -30.63 46.11
CA ARG A 27 -27.66 -29.50 47.03
C ARG A 27 -26.35 -28.77 47.35
N GLN A 28 -25.28 -29.49 47.66
CA GLN A 28 -23.97 -28.89 47.91
C GLN A 28 -23.44 -28.15 46.67
N ARG A 29 -23.61 -28.72 45.47
CA ARG A 29 -23.25 -28.04 44.21
C ARG A 29 -24.06 -26.76 44.02
N ALA A 30 -25.37 -26.81 44.26
CA ALA A 30 -26.24 -25.65 44.15
C ALA A 30 -25.91 -24.56 45.19
N GLU A 31 -25.42 -24.93 46.37
CA GLU A 31 -24.97 -23.99 47.40
C GLU A 31 -23.68 -23.24 47.00
N HIS A 32 -22.76 -23.89 46.28
CA HIS A 32 -21.51 -23.27 45.80
C HIS A 32 -21.65 -22.50 44.48
N LEU A 33 -22.62 -22.88 43.64
CA LEU A 33 -22.83 -22.29 42.31
C LEU A 33 -22.89 -20.75 42.28
N PRO A 34 -23.56 -20.05 43.22
CA PRO A 34 -23.58 -18.58 43.23
C PRO A 34 -22.19 -17.97 43.42
N ALA A 35 -21.36 -18.55 44.29
CA ALA A 35 -20.01 -18.06 44.55
C ALA A 35 -19.09 -18.24 43.34
N ASP A 36 -19.20 -19.39 42.66
CA ASP A 36 -18.45 -19.70 41.44
C ASP A 36 -18.84 -18.75 40.29
N LEU A 37 -20.14 -18.47 40.13
CA LEU A 37 -20.65 -17.52 39.14
C LEU A 37 -20.16 -16.10 39.43
N ASP A 38 -20.18 -15.67 40.69
CA ASP A 38 -19.67 -14.36 41.09
C ASP A 38 -18.16 -14.21 40.85
N GLU A 39 -17.38 -15.27 41.10
CA GLU A 39 -15.95 -15.28 40.80
C GLU A 39 -15.70 -15.19 39.29
N TRP A 40 -16.44 -15.96 38.50
CA TRP A 40 -16.33 -15.91 37.04
C TRP A 40 -16.74 -14.55 36.47
N ALA A 41 -17.80 -13.94 37.01
CA ALA A 41 -18.24 -12.60 36.61
C ALA A 41 -17.16 -11.54 36.90
N ARG A 42 -16.49 -11.61 38.06
CA ARG A 42 -15.37 -10.70 38.38
C ARG A 42 -14.20 -10.87 37.43
N GLU A 43 -13.86 -12.11 37.08
CA GLU A 43 -12.77 -12.38 36.14
C GLU A 43 -13.10 -11.90 34.74
N LEU A 44 -14.35 -12.08 34.29
CA LEU A 44 -14.82 -11.58 33.01
C LEU A 44 -14.69 -10.05 32.91
N ILE A 45 -15.13 -9.32 33.94
CA ILE A 45 -15.03 -7.85 33.97
C ILE A 45 -13.56 -7.40 33.86
N LYS A 46 -12.64 -8.05 34.59
CA LYS A 46 -11.20 -7.73 34.47
C LYS A 46 -10.69 -7.96 33.06
N LYS A 47 -11.07 -9.07 32.42
CA LYS A 47 -10.67 -9.38 31.05
C LYS A 47 -11.23 -8.37 30.05
N GLU A 48 -12.47 -7.94 30.24
CA GLU A 48 -13.09 -6.88 29.42
C GLU A 48 -12.35 -5.55 29.58
N GLU A 49 -11.96 -5.17 30.79
CA GLU A 49 -11.17 -3.96 31.04
C GLU A 49 -9.77 -4.03 30.41
N GLU A 50 -9.09 -5.18 30.51
CA GLU A 50 -7.80 -5.44 29.85
C GLU A 50 -7.92 -5.31 28.32
N LEU A 51 -8.94 -5.94 27.73
CA LEU A 51 -9.21 -5.86 26.30
C LEU A 51 -9.51 -4.43 25.85
N LYS A 52 -10.30 -3.68 26.63
CA LYS A 52 -10.62 -2.29 26.34
C LYS A 52 -9.39 -1.39 26.36
N LYS A 53 -8.48 -1.58 27.32
CA LYS A 53 -7.20 -0.85 27.37
C LYS A 53 -6.35 -1.15 26.13
N LEU A 54 -6.29 -2.42 25.72
CA LEU A 54 -5.52 -2.83 24.54
C LEU A 54 -6.12 -2.26 23.24
N ASP A 55 -7.45 -2.28 23.11
CA ASP A 55 -8.16 -1.71 21.96
C ASP A 55 -7.89 -0.21 21.82
N ILE A 56 -7.98 0.55 22.91
CA ILE A 56 -7.66 1.99 22.91
C ILE A 56 -6.21 2.21 22.50
N PHE A 57 -5.26 1.49 23.11
CA PHE A 57 -3.84 1.61 22.78
C PHE A 57 -3.56 1.33 21.31
N HIS A 58 -4.11 0.25 20.75
CA HIS A 58 -3.90 -0.09 19.34
C HIS A 58 -4.54 0.90 18.39
N LYS A 59 -5.74 1.42 18.71
CA LYS A 59 -6.38 2.48 17.92
C LYS A 59 -5.55 3.76 17.88
N GLU A 60 -4.97 4.16 19.01
CA GLU A 60 -4.08 5.33 19.08
C GLU A 60 -2.80 5.12 18.26
N GLN A 61 -2.20 3.93 18.34
CA GLN A 61 -1.02 3.59 17.52
C GLN A 61 -1.34 3.63 16.03
N LEU A 62 -2.46 3.03 15.61
CA LEU A 62 -2.91 3.05 14.22
C LEU A 62 -3.13 4.48 13.72
N ALA A 63 -3.86 5.31 14.47
CA ALA A 63 -4.10 6.70 14.11
C ALA A 63 -2.79 7.50 13.97
N SER A 64 -1.81 7.25 14.85
CA SER A 64 -0.48 7.87 14.78
C SER A 64 0.29 7.45 13.52
N ILE A 65 0.24 6.16 13.18
CA ILE A 65 0.89 5.61 11.97
C ILE A 65 0.23 6.17 10.72
N GLU A 66 -1.10 6.16 10.64
CA GLU A 66 -1.87 6.69 9.51
C GLU A 66 -1.56 8.17 9.28
N LYS A 67 -1.51 8.97 10.35
CA LYS A 67 -1.14 10.38 10.27
C LYS A 67 0.28 10.57 9.70
N LYS A 68 1.27 9.85 10.22
CA LYS A 68 2.66 9.92 9.74
C LYS A 68 2.78 9.49 8.28
N ASN A 69 2.07 8.42 7.89
CA ASN A 69 2.06 7.95 6.52
C ASN A 69 1.49 8.99 5.56
N LEU A 70 0.39 9.65 5.95
CA LEU A 70 -0.21 10.74 5.17
C LEU A 70 0.76 11.92 5.01
N GLU A 71 1.43 12.33 6.08
CA GLU A 71 2.41 13.43 6.06
C GLU A 71 3.61 13.11 5.16
N ILE A 72 4.18 11.90 5.27
CA ILE A 72 5.29 11.43 4.43
C ILE A 72 4.86 11.37 2.97
N TYR A 73 3.68 10.84 2.68
CA TYR A 73 3.16 10.74 1.32
C TYR A 73 3.04 12.12 0.66
N LYS A 74 2.44 13.09 1.37
CA LYS A 74 2.32 14.47 0.88
C LYS A 74 3.68 15.11 0.62
N LEU A 75 4.59 15.04 1.59
CA LEU A 75 5.93 15.60 1.45
C LEU A 75 6.69 14.97 0.28
N THR A 76 6.59 13.66 0.12
CA THR A 76 7.28 12.93 -0.95
C THR A 76 6.69 13.27 -2.31
N ALA A 77 5.36 13.41 -2.42
CA ALA A 77 4.70 13.86 -3.64
C ALA A 77 5.16 15.27 -4.04
N GLU A 78 5.21 16.21 -3.08
CA GLU A 78 5.68 17.58 -3.32
C GLU A 78 7.15 17.61 -3.75
N GLN A 79 8.02 16.85 -3.08
CA GLN A 79 9.43 16.73 -3.44
C GLN A 79 9.61 16.12 -4.82
N PHE A 80 8.85 15.08 -5.17
CA PHE A 80 8.89 14.46 -6.48
C PHE A 80 8.47 15.45 -7.58
N HIS A 81 7.33 16.14 -7.42
CA HIS A 81 6.87 17.13 -8.39
C HIS A 81 7.85 18.28 -8.55
N THR A 82 8.44 18.74 -7.45
CA THR A 82 9.48 19.78 -7.47
C THR A 82 10.72 19.29 -8.21
N ALA A 83 11.18 18.08 -7.92
CA ALA A 83 12.34 17.49 -8.59
C ALA A 83 12.08 17.27 -10.09
N ALA A 84 10.89 16.79 -10.46
CA ALA A 84 10.48 16.61 -11.85
C ALA A 84 10.44 17.96 -12.60
N THR A 85 9.81 18.98 -12.01
CA THR A 85 9.76 20.33 -12.60
C THR A 85 11.16 20.92 -12.77
N ASN A 86 12.02 20.77 -11.77
CA ASN A 86 13.41 21.22 -11.84
C ASN A 86 14.21 20.45 -12.90
N ALA A 87 13.97 19.15 -13.05
CA ALA A 87 14.57 18.34 -14.10
C ALA A 87 14.10 18.81 -15.48
N GLU A 88 12.81 19.07 -15.67
CA GLU A 88 12.27 19.63 -16.92
C GLU A 88 12.86 21.00 -17.27
N LEU A 89 13.08 21.87 -16.27
CA LEU A 89 13.74 23.17 -16.48
C LEU A 89 15.22 23.02 -16.85
N ARG A 90 15.93 22.07 -16.25
CA ARG A 90 17.36 21.81 -16.49
C ARG A 90 17.62 21.07 -17.79
N VAL A 91 16.74 20.15 -18.14
CA VAL A 91 16.67 19.55 -19.47
C VAL A 91 16.07 20.61 -20.37
N LYS A 92 16.86 21.62 -20.74
CA LYS A 92 16.52 22.52 -21.84
C LYS A 92 15.97 21.64 -22.96
N LYS A 93 14.71 21.86 -23.37
CA LYS A 93 14.28 21.46 -24.72
C LYS A 93 15.42 21.94 -25.62
N ARG A 94 16.17 21.03 -26.23
CA ARG A 94 17.22 21.40 -27.18
C ARG A 94 16.52 22.21 -28.26
N SER A 95 16.49 23.53 -28.12
CA SER A 95 16.16 24.47 -29.16
C SER A 95 17.37 24.41 -30.06
N TYR A 96 17.41 23.38 -30.90
CA TYR A 96 18.26 23.45 -32.06
C TYR A 96 17.65 24.56 -32.90
N ASP A 97 18.27 25.73 -32.89
CA ASP A 97 18.11 26.65 -34.00
C ASP A 97 18.45 25.85 -35.25
N PRO A 98 17.50 25.66 -36.18
CA PRO A 98 17.73 24.83 -37.35
C PRO A 98 18.89 25.41 -38.14
N VAL A 99 20.05 24.74 -38.03
CA VAL A 99 21.27 25.19 -38.67
C VAL A 99 21.07 25.04 -40.19
N CYS A 100 21.52 26.04 -40.94
CA CYS A 100 21.38 26.10 -42.40
C CYS A 100 19.94 26.26 -42.93
N GLN A 101 18.97 26.70 -42.11
CA GLN A 101 17.56 26.79 -42.53
C GLN A 101 17.34 27.66 -43.79
N ASN A 102 18.05 28.77 -43.92
CA ASN A 102 17.98 29.64 -45.10
C ASN A 102 18.49 28.91 -46.36
N PHE A 103 19.64 28.23 -46.27
CA PHE A 103 20.18 27.43 -47.37
C PHE A 103 19.24 26.27 -47.74
N GLN A 104 18.67 25.60 -46.74
CA GLN A 104 17.69 24.52 -46.95
C GLN A 104 16.44 25.02 -47.68
N SER A 105 15.92 26.19 -47.31
CA SER A 105 14.74 26.76 -47.95
C SER A 105 15.05 27.19 -49.40
N ASN A 106 16.19 27.84 -49.61
CA ASN A 106 16.59 28.32 -50.92
C ASN A 106 16.89 27.17 -51.89
N ILE A 107 17.51 26.08 -51.43
CA ILE A 107 17.81 24.95 -52.32
C ILE A 107 16.57 24.16 -52.74
N LEU A 108 15.62 23.99 -51.82
CA LEU A 108 14.33 23.37 -52.13
C LEU A 108 13.56 24.22 -53.15
N LYS A 109 13.59 25.54 -52.99
CA LYS A 109 13.01 26.49 -53.96
C LYS A 109 13.70 26.41 -55.32
N CYS A 110 15.04 26.39 -55.36
CA CYS A 110 15.77 26.32 -56.63
C CYS A 110 15.43 25.06 -57.42
N TYR A 111 15.39 23.88 -56.78
CA TYR A 111 15.05 22.64 -57.46
C TYR A 111 13.58 22.55 -57.89
N SER A 112 12.66 23.19 -57.17
CA SER A 112 11.25 23.22 -57.56
C SER A 112 11.03 24.09 -58.80
N GLU A 113 11.79 25.19 -58.93
CA GLU A 113 11.76 26.12 -60.06
C GLU A 113 12.55 25.60 -61.28
N ASN A 114 13.64 24.85 -61.08
CA ASN A 114 14.56 24.40 -62.14
C ASN A 114 14.51 22.88 -62.40
N LYS A 115 13.31 22.32 -62.64
CA LYS A 115 13.12 20.85 -62.72
C LYS A 115 13.92 20.14 -63.82
N GLN A 116 14.06 20.79 -64.98
CA GLN A 116 14.79 20.28 -66.15
C GLN A 116 16.25 20.77 -66.19
N GLU A 117 16.58 21.81 -65.42
CA GLU A 117 17.91 22.46 -65.41
C GLU A 117 18.51 22.46 -64.00
N ARG A 118 18.42 21.32 -63.31
CA ARG A 118 18.81 21.20 -61.88
C ARG A 118 20.27 21.57 -61.60
N LEU A 119 21.14 21.51 -62.61
CA LEU A 119 22.54 21.88 -62.49
C LEU A 119 22.73 23.37 -62.17
N ASN A 120 21.75 24.23 -62.48
CA ASN A 120 21.77 25.65 -62.11
C ASN A 120 21.71 25.85 -60.58
N CYS A 121 21.30 24.85 -59.81
CA CYS A 121 21.25 24.88 -58.34
C CYS A 121 22.54 24.37 -57.68
N SER A 122 23.57 24.00 -58.45
CA SER A 122 24.78 23.33 -57.96
C SER A 122 25.60 24.17 -56.97
N ASP A 123 25.71 25.47 -57.20
CA ASP A 123 26.40 26.38 -56.27
C ASP A 123 25.69 26.47 -54.92
N LEU A 124 24.36 26.61 -54.96
CA LEU A 124 23.53 26.62 -53.76
C LEU A 124 23.58 25.28 -53.00
N ALA A 125 23.69 24.16 -53.72
CA ALA A 125 23.92 22.84 -53.14
C ALA A 125 25.26 22.74 -52.41
N ARG A 126 26.31 23.33 -52.98
CA ARG A 126 27.64 23.37 -52.38
C ARG A 126 27.64 24.18 -51.08
N GLU A 127 26.99 25.34 -51.08
CA GLU A 127 26.87 26.19 -49.90
C GLU A 127 26.06 25.54 -48.78
N TYR A 128 24.93 24.91 -49.11
CA TYR A 128 24.15 24.13 -48.15
C TYR A 128 24.99 23.01 -47.53
N GLN A 129 25.72 22.24 -48.35
CA GLN A 129 26.59 21.18 -47.85
C GLN A 129 27.74 21.70 -46.98
N ASN A 130 28.34 22.85 -47.33
CA ASN A 130 29.36 23.49 -46.50
C ASN A 130 28.80 23.87 -45.13
N CYS A 131 27.63 24.50 -45.10
CA CYS A 131 26.97 24.84 -43.85
C CYS A 131 26.69 23.59 -42.99
N VAL A 132 26.19 22.49 -43.58
CA VAL A 132 25.94 21.24 -42.85
C VAL A 132 27.23 20.64 -42.29
N ARG A 133 28.32 20.63 -43.07
CA ARG A 133 29.62 20.12 -42.61
C ARG A 133 30.19 20.93 -41.44
N GLU A 134 30.13 22.25 -41.51
CA GLU A 134 30.59 23.11 -40.43
C GLU A 134 29.71 22.98 -39.17
N ALA A 135 28.40 22.85 -39.35
CA ALA A 135 27.47 22.55 -38.26
C ALA A 135 27.79 21.20 -37.58
N GLN A 136 28.04 20.15 -38.37
CA GLN A 136 28.40 18.83 -37.86
C GLN A 136 29.72 18.85 -37.09
N LYS A 137 30.75 19.54 -37.61
CA LYS A 137 32.01 19.75 -36.88
C LYS A 137 31.74 20.42 -35.54
N ASN A 138 31.02 21.54 -35.53
CA ASN A 138 30.73 22.27 -34.29
C ASN A 138 29.90 21.47 -33.28
N LEU A 139 28.96 20.63 -33.72
CA LEU A 139 28.19 19.75 -32.83
C LEU A 139 29.04 18.62 -32.22
N LEU A 140 30.04 18.11 -32.95
CA LEU A 140 30.97 17.10 -32.44
C LEU A 140 31.94 17.67 -31.39
N PHE A 141 32.27 18.96 -31.44
CA PHE A 141 33.15 19.62 -30.47
C PHE A 141 32.44 20.18 -29.22
N ASN A 142 31.12 20.40 -29.27
CA ASN A 142 30.32 20.94 -28.15
C ASN A 142 29.68 19.86 -27.26
N HIS A 143 30.13 18.60 -27.39
CA HIS A 143 29.72 17.47 -26.56
C HIS A 143 30.78 17.18 -25.48
N CYS A 144 31.05 18.17 -24.61
CA CYS A 144 31.69 18.01 -23.30
C CYS A 144 30.90 18.81 -22.27
#